data_AF-A0A7Z9G3K4-F1
#
_entry.id   AF-A0A7Z9G3K4-F1
#
_cell.length_a   1.000
_cell.length_b   1.000
_cell.length_c   1.000
_cell.angle_alpha   90.00
_cell.angle_beta   90.00
_cell.angle_gamma   90.00
#
_symmetry.space_group_name_H-M   'P 1'
#
loop_
_entity.id
_entity.type
_entity.pdbx_description
1 polymer ?
#
loop_
_entity_poly.entity_id
_entity_poly.type
_entity_poly.pdbx_seq_one_letter_code
_entity_poly.pdbx_strand_id
1 'polypeptide(L)'
;MGNYNGTVTCGHCYQQGHNKRSCPRATERAQRAYQQAKEAGSADLEYYARALAKRTGVNPETGEKRKRRDESYGRKCSYCREQGHSRRTCSSIKDDQRNYRRMAQVVRTDMLARMREHGFGVGSLLTLAGSEWNEEASEYQDVTSAYLVTKIKWEGIGPHNQGGDSCVKVISVKDPSNQPTMGMPEAVTGSADTRYSRTPELVGATPSEKINPPSAWTAGARAEENASIFEKGQTRDGYWFRTYGSPLLDRWGDHFESTE
;
A
#
# COMPACT_ATOMS: atom_id res chain seq x y z
N MET A 1 18.99 -1.23 -12.13
CA MET A 1 19.45 -2.47 -12.80
C MET A 1 19.90 -3.42 -11.71
N GLY A 2 19.49 -4.70 -11.77
CA GLY A 2 19.83 -5.69 -10.74
C GLY A 2 21.34 -5.80 -10.55
N ASN A 3 21.78 -5.93 -9.32
CA ASN A 3 23.17 -6.22 -8.98
C ASN A 3 23.40 -7.72 -9.19
N TYR A 4 23.72 -8.13 -10.43
CA TYR A 4 23.94 -9.53 -10.81
C TYR A 4 25.34 -10.02 -10.46
N ASN A 5 25.84 -9.67 -9.27
CA ASN A 5 27.15 -10.13 -8.82
C ASN A 5 27.14 -11.66 -8.70
N GLY A 6 27.87 -12.31 -9.62
CA GLY A 6 28.15 -13.75 -9.59
C GLY A 6 27.36 -14.63 -10.57
N THR A 7 26.22 -14.18 -11.10
CA THR A 7 25.34 -15.07 -11.92
C THR A 7 25.38 -14.80 -13.42
N VAL A 8 25.94 -13.68 -13.87
CA VAL A 8 26.01 -13.34 -15.30
C VAL A 8 27.35 -13.73 -15.90
N THR A 9 27.31 -14.48 -17.00
CA THR A 9 28.47 -14.80 -17.85
C THR A 9 28.68 -13.72 -18.89
N CYS A 10 29.89 -13.17 -18.97
CA CYS A 10 30.24 -12.13 -19.91
C CYS A 10 30.41 -12.67 -21.34
N GLY A 11 29.57 -12.26 -22.30
CA GLY A 11 29.70 -12.65 -23.71
C GLY A 11 30.91 -12.07 -24.48
N HIS A 12 31.95 -11.55 -23.80
CA HIS A 12 33.21 -11.14 -24.42
C HIS A 12 34.39 -11.97 -23.91
N CYS A 13 34.53 -12.14 -22.60
CA CYS A 13 35.61 -12.91 -22.00
C CYS A 13 35.16 -14.25 -21.40
N TYR A 14 33.86 -14.55 -21.44
CA TYR A 14 33.22 -15.77 -20.94
C TYR A 14 33.42 -16.07 -19.44
N GLN A 15 33.90 -15.10 -18.67
CA GLN A 15 34.00 -15.18 -17.22
C GLN A 15 32.69 -14.73 -16.56
N GLN A 16 32.42 -15.26 -15.36
CA GLN A 16 31.27 -14.89 -14.55
C GLN A 16 31.54 -13.63 -13.70
N GLY A 17 30.48 -13.06 -13.15
CA GLY A 17 30.56 -11.93 -12.22
C GLY A 17 30.49 -10.54 -12.85
N HIS A 18 30.42 -10.45 -14.18
CA HIS A 18 30.23 -9.18 -14.89
C HIS A 18 29.56 -9.38 -16.26
N ASN A 19 29.03 -8.30 -16.84
CA ASN A 19 28.44 -8.33 -18.17
C ASN A 19 29.38 -7.68 -19.21
N LYS A 20 29.08 -7.81 -20.50
CA LYS A 20 29.90 -7.26 -21.61
C LYS A 20 30.17 -5.75 -21.47
N ARG A 21 29.24 -5.00 -20.87
CA ARG A 21 29.36 -3.55 -20.66
C ARG A 21 30.41 -3.20 -19.60
N SER A 22 30.51 -3.98 -18.52
CA SER A 22 31.50 -3.78 -17.44
C SER A 22 32.76 -4.65 -17.57
N CYS A 23 32.90 -5.43 -18.65
CA CYS A 23 34.05 -6.32 -18.86
C CYS A 23 35.41 -5.59 -18.90
N PRO A 24 36.37 -5.94 -18.01
CA PRO A 24 37.71 -5.35 -17.99
C PRO A 24 38.48 -5.59 -19.29
N ARG A 25 38.54 -6.84 -19.77
CA ARG A 25 39.26 -7.20 -21.01
C ARG A 25 38.74 -6.45 -22.25
N ALA A 26 37.44 -6.23 -22.34
CA ALA A 26 36.86 -5.46 -23.42
C ALA A 26 37.19 -3.95 -23.31
N THR A 27 37.36 -3.44 -22.10
CA THR A 27 37.83 -2.07 -21.86
C THR A 27 39.30 -1.92 -22.23
N GLU A 28 40.16 -2.86 -21.82
CA GLU A 28 41.57 -2.89 -22.21
C GLU A 28 41.76 -2.96 -23.72
N ARG A 29 40.96 -3.79 -24.42
CA ARG A 29 40.99 -3.87 -25.89
C ARG A 29 40.64 -2.53 -26.53
N ALA A 30 39.64 -1.83 -26.00
CA ALA A 30 39.27 -0.50 -26.49
C ALA A 30 40.37 0.54 -26.22
N GLN A 31 41.03 0.48 -25.05
CA GLN A 31 42.18 1.34 -24.72
C GLN A 31 43.35 1.10 -25.68
N ARG A 32 43.71 -0.17 -25.93
CA ARG A 32 44.78 -0.53 -26.86
C ARG A 32 44.49 -0.05 -28.29
N ALA A 33 43.27 -0.25 -28.77
CA ALA A 33 42.88 0.20 -30.11
C ALA A 33 42.93 1.73 -30.24
N TYR A 34 42.52 2.47 -29.21
CA TYR A 34 42.65 3.92 -29.16
C TYR A 34 44.12 4.37 -29.15
N GLN A 35 44.97 3.75 -28.33
CA GLN A 35 46.38 4.10 -28.24
C GLN A 35 47.11 3.86 -29.58
N GLN A 36 46.85 2.72 -30.23
CA GLN A 36 47.41 2.40 -31.54
C GLN A 36 46.96 3.40 -32.61
N ALA A 37 45.67 3.77 -32.63
CA ALA A 37 45.16 4.78 -33.55
C ALA A 37 45.80 6.16 -33.32
N LYS A 38 46.08 6.50 -32.06
CA LYS A 38 46.74 7.76 -31.67
C LYS A 38 48.19 7.80 -32.11
N GLU A 39 48.94 6.75 -31.85
CA GLU A 39 50.34 6.61 -32.26
C GLU A 39 50.49 6.59 -33.78
N ALA A 40 49.57 5.93 -34.49
CA ALA A 40 49.56 5.84 -35.95
C ALA A 40 49.02 7.09 -36.65
N GLY A 41 48.53 8.10 -35.92
CA GLY A 41 47.87 9.27 -36.52
C GLY A 41 46.66 8.91 -37.39
N SER A 42 45.93 7.84 -37.02
CA SER A 42 44.84 7.29 -37.82
C SER A 42 43.67 8.28 -37.94
N ALA A 43 43.05 8.33 -39.12
CA ALA A 43 41.79 9.06 -39.35
C ALA A 43 40.64 8.54 -38.45
N ASP A 44 40.74 7.31 -37.94
CA ASP A 44 39.72 6.68 -37.09
C ASP A 44 39.90 6.99 -35.59
N LEU A 45 40.83 7.87 -35.21
CA LEU A 45 41.10 8.20 -33.81
C LEU A 45 39.82 8.59 -33.04
N GLU A 46 38.96 9.40 -33.65
CA GLU A 46 37.71 9.85 -33.04
C GLU A 46 36.71 8.70 -32.83
N TYR A 47 36.70 7.71 -33.73
CA TYR A 47 35.87 6.52 -33.60
C TYR A 47 36.28 5.70 -32.38
N TYR A 48 37.59 5.49 -32.20
CA TYR A 48 38.12 4.75 -31.05
C TYR A 48 37.96 5.52 -29.73
N ALA A 49 38.12 6.85 -29.75
CA ALA A 49 37.85 7.70 -28.59
C ALA A 49 36.39 7.60 -28.14
N ARG A 50 35.42 7.65 -29.08
CA ARG A 50 33.99 7.45 -28.79
C ARG A 50 33.68 6.05 -28.27
N ALA A 51 34.34 5.02 -28.81
CA ALA A 51 34.18 3.64 -28.34
C ALA A 51 34.68 3.46 -26.90
N LEU A 52 35.83 4.05 -26.56
CA LEU A 52 36.37 4.03 -25.19
C LEU A 52 35.47 4.80 -24.23
N ALA A 53 34.98 6.00 -24.62
CA ALA A 53 34.06 6.81 -23.83
C ALA A 53 32.75 6.10 -23.48
N LYS A 54 32.24 5.20 -24.34
CA LYS A 54 31.06 4.37 -24.03
C LYS A 54 31.31 3.41 -22.87
N ARG A 55 32.56 2.99 -22.65
CA ARG A 55 32.97 2.04 -21.60
C ARG A 55 33.43 2.75 -20.32
N THR A 56 34.29 3.76 -20.43
CA THR A 56 34.88 4.49 -19.29
C THR A 56 33.98 5.62 -18.78
N GLY A 57 33.05 6.10 -19.62
CA GLY A 57 32.19 7.24 -19.31
C GLY A 57 32.83 8.60 -19.55
N VAL A 58 34.08 8.65 -20.03
CA VAL A 58 34.83 9.88 -20.30
C VAL A 58 35.54 9.77 -21.66
N ASN A 59 35.47 10.81 -22.48
CA ASN A 59 36.21 10.88 -23.74
C ASN A 59 37.71 11.07 -23.46
N PRO A 60 38.59 10.19 -23.97
CA PRO A 60 40.02 10.26 -23.70
C PRO A 60 40.74 11.43 -24.41
N GLU A 61 40.14 12.03 -25.45
CA GLU A 61 40.73 13.19 -26.16
C GLU A 61 40.27 14.52 -25.54
N THR A 62 38.97 14.65 -25.23
CA THR A 62 38.38 15.92 -24.78
C THR A 62 38.19 16.02 -23.26
N GLY A 63 38.33 14.91 -22.52
CA GLY A 63 38.01 14.85 -21.08
C GLY A 63 36.52 14.97 -20.74
N GLU A 64 35.66 15.13 -21.75
CA GLU A 64 34.23 15.30 -21.53
C GLU A 64 33.57 14.02 -21.00
N LYS A 65 32.76 14.17 -19.95
CA LYS A 65 31.92 13.08 -19.46
C LYS A 65 30.87 12.76 -20.51
N ARG A 66 30.71 11.48 -20.83
CA ARG A 66 29.64 11.00 -21.71
C ARG A 66 28.30 11.40 -21.12
N LYS A 67 27.55 12.24 -21.84
CA LYS A 67 26.14 12.55 -21.54
C LYS A 67 25.35 11.24 -21.56
N ARG A 68 24.94 10.76 -20.40
CA ARG A 68 23.96 9.68 -20.31
C ARG A 68 22.62 10.27 -20.74
N ARG A 69 21.84 9.52 -21.53
CA ARG A 69 20.43 9.87 -21.72
C ARG A 69 19.83 9.92 -20.32
N ASP A 70 19.18 11.02 -20.00
CA ASP A 70 18.43 11.11 -18.75
C ASP A 70 17.40 9.98 -18.77
N GLU A 71 17.58 9.00 -17.88
CA GLU A 71 16.71 7.84 -17.81
C GLU A 71 15.28 8.24 -17.41
N SER A 72 15.08 9.43 -16.85
CA SER A 72 13.77 10.00 -16.55
C SER A 72 13.09 10.62 -17.77
N TYR A 73 13.84 10.94 -18.83
CA TYR A 73 13.31 11.55 -20.05
C TYR A 73 12.33 10.60 -20.74
N GLY A 74 11.06 11.01 -20.83
CA GLY A 74 9.95 10.22 -21.37
C GLY A 74 9.32 9.21 -20.39
N ARG A 75 9.83 9.06 -19.16
CA ARG A 75 9.14 8.27 -18.12
C ARG A 75 7.98 9.10 -17.57
N LYS A 76 6.76 8.62 -17.81
CA LYS A 76 5.56 9.11 -17.12
C LYS A 76 5.41 8.37 -15.79
N CYS A 77 5.22 9.10 -14.72
CA CYS A 77 4.89 8.54 -13.41
C CYS A 77 3.61 7.70 -13.51
N SER A 78 3.61 6.46 -13.00
CA SER A 78 2.41 5.61 -13.08
C SER A 78 1.28 6.07 -12.14
N TYR A 79 1.58 6.93 -11.17
CA TYR A 79 0.59 7.50 -10.25
C TYR A 79 -0.04 8.77 -10.83
N CYS A 80 0.71 9.89 -10.88
CA CYS A 80 0.19 11.18 -11.31
C CYS A 80 0.27 11.44 -12.83
N ARG A 81 0.86 10.53 -13.62
CA ARG A 81 1.02 10.63 -15.09
C ARG A 81 1.92 11.76 -15.60
N GLU A 82 2.46 12.60 -14.72
CA GLU A 82 3.46 13.63 -15.04
C GLU A 82 4.84 13.04 -15.39
N GLN A 83 5.67 13.81 -16.09
CA GLN A 83 7.01 13.41 -16.52
C GLN A 83 8.09 13.81 -15.51
N GLY A 84 9.31 13.27 -15.68
CA GLY A 84 10.50 13.70 -14.95
C GLY A 84 10.70 13.04 -13.58
N HIS A 85 9.81 12.12 -13.17
CA HIS A 85 9.97 11.40 -11.91
C HIS A 85 9.39 9.98 -11.95
N SER A 86 9.76 9.16 -10.97
CA SER A 86 9.22 7.81 -10.77
C SER A 86 8.13 7.81 -9.71
N ARG A 87 7.27 6.76 -9.66
CA ARG A 87 6.27 6.61 -8.57
C ARG A 87 6.90 6.72 -7.18
N ARG A 88 8.11 6.16 -6.98
CA ARG A 88 8.83 6.20 -5.69
C ARG A 88 9.20 7.61 -5.24
N THR A 89 9.44 8.50 -6.20
CA THR A 89 9.87 9.88 -5.96
C THR A 89 8.75 10.89 -6.23
N CYS A 90 7.53 10.43 -6.54
CA CYS A 90 6.37 11.27 -6.78
C CYS A 90 5.99 12.01 -5.48
N SER A 91 5.85 13.33 -5.56
CA SER A 91 5.35 14.15 -4.44
C SER A 91 3.86 13.90 -4.20
N SER A 92 3.05 13.86 -5.27
CA SER A 92 1.60 13.69 -5.17
C SER A 92 1.20 12.43 -4.39
N ILE A 93 1.84 11.29 -4.63
CA ILE A 93 1.52 10.06 -3.87
C ILE A 93 1.88 10.19 -2.40
N LYS A 94 2.98 10.88 -2.07
CA LYS A 94 3.37 11.11 -0.67
C LYS A 94 2.39 12.04 0.01
N ASP A 95 1.87 13.04 -0.70
CA ASP A 95 0.88 13.98 -0.18
C ASP A 95 -0.45 13.28 0.05
N ASP A 96 -0.90 12.49 -0.93
CA ASP A 96 -2.13 11.71 -0.84
C ASP A 96 -2.03 10.63 0.27
N GLN A 97 -0.86 10.01 0.48
CA GLN A 97 -0.60 9.12 1.63
C GLN A 97 -0.68 9.86 2.97
N ARG A 98 -0.13 11.08 3.06
CA ARG A 98 -0.24 11.90 4.30
C ARG A 98 -1.69 12.27 4.58
N ASN A 99 -2.44 12.67 3.57
CA ASN A 99 -3.87 12.96 3.69
C ASN A 99 -4.64 11.72 4.12
N TYR A 100 -4.33 10.55 3.56
CA TYR A 100 -4.94 9.30 3.96
C TYR A 100 -4.69 8.95 5.43
N ARG A 101 -3.47 9.14 5.93
CA ARG A 101 -3.17 8.95 7.35
C ARG A 101 -3.96 9.88 8.25
N ARG A 102 -4.09 11.16 7.88
CA ARG A 102 -4.94 12.13 8.60
C ARG A 102 -6.39 11.66 8.62
N MET A 103 -6.93 11.25 7.47
CA MET A 103 -8.28 10.69 7.40
C MET A 103 -8.44 9.41 8.24
N ALA A 104 -7.40 8.58 8.33
CA ALA A 104 -7.46 7.40 9.19
C ALA A 104 -7.47 7.77 10.67
N GLN A 105 -6.77 8.83 11.09
CA GLN A 105 -6.68 9.24 12.49
C GLN A 105 -8.06 9.48 13.09
N VAL A 106 -8.89 10.31 12.47
CA VAL A 106 -10.19 10.64 13.06
C VAL A 106 -11.18 9.50 12.89
N VAL A 107 -11.26 8.81 11.74
CA VAL A 107 -12.16 7.66 11.60
C VAL A 107 -11.87 6.64 12.70
N ARG A 108 -10.60 6.37 12.98
CA ARG A 108 -10.18 5.44 14.02
C ARG A 108 -10.42 5.97 15.43
N THR A 109 -10.22 7.28 15.65
CA THR A 109 -10.47 7.92 16.96
C THR A 109 -11.96 7.92 17.30
N ASP A 110 -12.80 8.31 16.34
CA ASP A 110 -14.25 8.32 16.44
C ASP A 110 -14.81 6.90 16.60
N MET A 111 -14.33 5.93 15.81
CA MET A 111 -14.67 4.52 15.99
C MET A 111 -14.29 4.02 17.38
N LEU A 112 -13.08 4.32 17.88
CA LEU A 112 -12.66 3.90 19.23
C LEU A 112 -13.52 4.52 20.32
N ALA A 113 -13.90 5.79 20.18
CA ALA A 113 -14.76 6.48 21.13
C ALA A 113 -16.11 5.75 21.23
N ARG A 114 -16.75 5.47 20.09
CA ARG A 114 -18.03 4.74 20.03
C ARG A 114 -17.93 3.30 20.53
N MET A 115 -16.84 2.61 20.20
CA MET A 115 -16.57 1.28 20.76
C MET A 115 -16.48 1.32 22.28
N ARG A 116 -15.82 2.33 22.87
CA ARG A 116 -15.72 2.48 24.33
C ARG A 116 -17.04 2.88 24.98
N GLU A 117 -17.77 3.80 24.36
CA GLU A 117 -19.08 4.26 24.81
C GLU A 117 -20.08 3.10 24.92
N HIS A 118 -20.14 2.25 23.89
CA HIS A 118 -21.06 1.11 23.85
C HIS A 118 -20.47 -0.16 24.49
N GLY A 119 -19.22 -0.15 24.93
CA GLY A 119 -18.54 -1.33 25.47
C GLY A 119 -18.38 -2.44 24.43
N PHE A 120 -18.10 -2.10 23.17
CA PHE A 120 -17.87 -3.08 22.11
C PHE A 120 -16.38 -3.39 21.96
N GLY A 121 -16.01 -4.65 22.20
CA GLY A 121 -14.63 -5.12 22.12
C GLY A 121 -14.49 -6.63 22.00
N VAL A 122 -13.26 -7.13 22.09
CA VAL A 122 -13.04 -8.57 22.25
C VAL A 122 -13.71 -9.04 23.53
N GLY A 123 -14.43 -10.16 23.47
CA GLY A 123 -15.25 -10.69 24.57
C GLY A 123 -16.69 -10.18 24.60
N SER A 124 -17.09 -9.25 23.72
CA SER A 124 -18.48 -8.83 23.61
C SER A 124 -19.35 -9.97 23.05
N LEU A 125 -20.61 -10.01 23.48
CA LEU A 125 -21.61 -10.95 22.99
C LEU A 125 -22.52 -10.24 21.99
N LEU A 126 -22.69 -10.84 20.82
CA LEU A 126 -23.53 -10.36 19.74
C LEU A 126 -24.67 -11.34 19.47
N THR A 127 -25.81 -10.82 19.03
CA THR A 127 -26.89 -11.61 18.44
C THR A 127 -27.06 -11.23 16.98
N LEU A 128 -27.42 -12.21 16.16
CA LEU A 128 -27.77 -11.98 14.77
C LEU A 128 -29.09 -12.70 14.47
N ALA A 129 -30.09 -11.93 14.03
CA ALA A 129 -31.31 -12.49 13.49
C ALA A 129 -30.97 -13.26 12.20
N GLY A 130 -31.45 -14.48 12.10
CA GLY A 130 -31.14 -15.48 11.10
C GLY A 130 -32.41 -16.18 10.65
N SER A 131 -32.29 -17.09 9.68
CA SER A 131 -33.34 -18.08 9.41
C SER A 131 -32.66 -19.42 9.18
N GLU A 132 -33.15 -20.47 9.83
CA GLU A 132 -32.68 -21.84 9.70
C GLU A 132 -33.79 -22.69 9.06
N TRP A 133 -33.43 -23.64 8.20
CA TRP A 133 -34.39 -24.60 7.66
C TRP A 133 -34.74 -25.62 8.75
N ASN A 134 -36.03 -25.75 9.05
CA ASN A 134 -36.55 -26.76 9.95
C ASN A 134 -37.02 -27.96 9.12
N GLU A 135 -36.33 -29.10 9.23
CA GLU A 135 -36.66 -30.31 8.46
C GLU A 135 -38.03 -30.90 8.83
N GLU A 136 -38.43 -30.84 10.10
CA GLU A 136 -39.69 -31.39 10.59
C GLU A 136 -40.90 -30.57 10.09
N ALA A 137 -40.76 -29.24 10.07
CA ALA A 137 -41.81 -28.33 9.62
C ALA A 137 -41.74 -28.03 8.10
N SER A 138 -40.67 -28.44 7.42
CA SER A 138 -40.41 -28.14 6.00
C SER A 138 -40.52 -26.65 5.66
N GLU A 139 -40.06 -25.79 6.55
CA GLU A 139 -40.10 -24.33 6.42
C GLU A 139 -38.84 -23.67 6.99
N TYR A 140 -38.58 -22.42 6.58
CA TYR A 140 -37.57 -21.58 7.23
C TYR A 140 -38.17 -20.95 8.49
N GLN A 141 -37.47 -21.07 9.61
CA GLN A 141 -37.84 -20.44 10.87
C GLN A 141 -36.83 -19.37 11.22
N ASP A 142 -37.32 -18.24 11.72
CA ASP A 142 -36.46 -17.18 12.22
C ASP A 142 -35.76 -17.63 13.50
N VAL A 143 -34.45 -17.52 13.49
CA VAL A 143 -33.61 -17.89 14.62
C VAL A 143 -32.76 -16.70 15.04
N THR A 144 -32.46 -16.59 16.32
CA THR A 144 -31.46 -15.64 16.81
C THR A 144 -30.25 -16.43 17.27
N SER A 145 -29.11 -16.21 16.60
CA SER A 145 -27.86 -16.89 16.93
C SER A 145 -26.96 -15.96 17.75
N ALA A 146 -26.40 -16.48 18.84
CA ALA A 146 -25.45 -15.76 19.69
C ALA A 146 -23.99 -16.04 19.26
N TYR A 147 -23.18 -14.99 19.30
CA TYR A 147 -21.79 -15.01 18.85
C TYR A 147 -20.89 -14.26 19.84
N LEU A 148 -19.73 -14.83 20.16
CA LEU A 148 -18.71 -14.17 20.98
C LEU A 148 -17.66 -13.51 20.08
N VAL A 149 -17.33 -12.25 20.34
CA VAL A 149 -16.26 -11.54 19.61
C VAL A 149 -14.89 -12.05 20.07
N THR A 150 -14.12 -12.60 19.12
CA THR A 150 -12.79 -13.18 19.41
C THR A 150 -11.65 -12.30 18.93
N LYS A 151 -11.85 -11.49 17.89
CA LYS A 151 -10.83 -10.61 17.34
C LYS A 151 -11.44 -9.43 16.59
N ILE A 152 -10.76 -8.28 16.68
CA ILE A 152 -11.01 -7.10 15.84
C ILE A 152 -9.84 -6.93 14.86
N LYS A 153 -10.13 -6.84 13.56
CA LYS A 153 -9.17 -6.55 12.49
C LYS A 153 -9.01 -5.04 12.35
N TRP A 154 -8.27 -4.44 13.26
CA TRP A 154 -8.04 -2.99 13.34
C TRP A 154 -7.50 -2.38 12.04
N GLU A 155 -6.70 -3.14 11.28
CA GLU A 155 -6.13 -2.75 9.99
C GLU A 155 -7.19 -2.53 8.90
N GLY A 156 -8.35 -3.18 9.04
CA GLY A 156 -9.47 -3.06 8.11
C GLY A 156 -10.32 -1.81 8.33
N ILE A 157 -10.14 -1.11 9.45
CA ILE A 157 -10.90 0.10 9.81
C ILE A 157 -10.13 1.34 9.34
N GLY A 158 -10.78 2.17 8.53
CA GLY A 158 -10.20 3.40 8.01
C GLY A 158 -11.13 4.14 7.05
N PRO A 159 -10.63 5.15 6.33
CA PRO A 159 -11.45 6.03 5.49
C PRO A 159 -12.32 5.32 4.45
N HIS A 160 -11.81 4.20 3.92
CA HIS A 160 -12.49 3.38 2.91
C HIS A 160 -13.47 2.35 3.51
N ASN A 161 -13.42 2.14 4.83
CA ASN A 161 -14.23 1.17 5.56
C ASN A 161 -14.57 1.73 6.95
N GLN A 162 -15.39 2.78 6.95
CA GLN A 162 -15.76 3.51 8.17
C GLN A 162 -16.69 2.72 9.07
N GLY A 163 -17.49 1.81 8.49
CA GLY A 163 -18.38 0.90 9.23
C GLY A 163 -17.67 -0.32 9.82
N GLY A 164 -16.38 -0.54 9.52
CA GLY A 164 -15.68 -1.73 9.96
C GLY A 164 -16.28 -3.02 9.37
N ASP A 165 -16.70 -2.96 8.10
CA ASP A 165 -17.19 -4.10 7.35
C ASP A 165 -16.16 -5.22 7.40
N SER A 166 -16.62 -6.42 7.74
CA SER A 166 -15.76 -7.61 7.87
C SER A 166 -14.55 -7.44 8.79
N CYS A 167 -14.65 -6.60 9.83
CA CYS A 167 -13.59 -6.38 10.80
C CYS A 167 -13.75 -7.16 12.11
N VAL A 168 -14.91 -7.75 12.36
CA VAL A 168 -15.20 -8.46 13.61
C VAL A 168 -15.15 -9.95 13.38
N LYS A 169 -14.16 -10.66 13.94
CA LYS A 169 -14.16 -12.13 13.95
C LYS A 169 -14.93 -12.60 15.17
N VAL A 170 -15.89 -13.48 14.95
CA VAL A 170 -16.72 -14.05 16.02
C VAL A 170 -16.66 -15.58 16.00
N ILE A 171 -17.17 -16.19 17.06
CA ILE A 171 -17.40 -17.63 17.17
C ILE A 171 -18.85 -17.85 17.60
N SER A 172 -19.57 -18.76 16.95
CA SER A 172 -20.93 -19.12 17.36
C SER A 172 -20.90 -19.81 18.71
N VAL A 173 -21.82 -19.43 19.60
CA VAL A 173 -22.00 -20.08 20.92
C VAL A 173 -22.59 -21.49 20.75
N LYS A 174 -23.48 -21.67 19.75
CA LYS A 174 -24.13 -22.96 19.44
C LYS A 174 -23.17 -23.92 18.73
N ASP A 175 -22.31 -23.41 17.85
CA ASP A 175 -21.35 -24.20 17.07
C ASP A 175 -19.98 -23.49 17.00
N PRO A 176 -19.05 -23.83 17.91
CA PRO A 176 -17.72 -23.22 17.93
C PRO A 176 -16.87 -23.43 16.66
N SER A 177 -17.24 -24.38 15.79
CA SER A 177 -16.57 -24.55 14.50
C SER A 177 -16.91 -23.42 13.52
N ASN A 178 -18.09 -22.79 13.69
CA ASN A 178 -18.54 -21.65 12.90
C ASN A 178 -17.93 -20.34 13.43
N GLN A 179 -16.92 -19.84 12.71
CA GLN A 179 -16.17 -18.63 13.08
C GLN A 179 -16.20 -17.55 11.98
N PRO A 180 -17.38 -16.98 11.69
CA PRO A 180 -17.53 -16.02 10.60
C PRO A 180 -16.86 -14.68 10.94
N THR A 181 -16.75 -13.85 9.91
CA THR A 181 -16.43 -12.44 10.08
C THR A 181 -17.71 -11.62 9.87
N MET A 182 -17.97 -10.65 10.75
CA MET A 182 -19.12 -9.77 10.73
C MET A 182 -18.68 -8.30 10.62
N GLY A 183 -19.64 -7.44 10.28
CA GLY A 183 -19.53 -5.99 10.43
C GLY A 183 -19.65 -5.57 11.89
N MET A 184 -19.41 -4.29 12.16
CA MET A 184 -19.65 -3.70 13.47
C MET A 184 -21.16 -3.55 13.75
N PRO A 185 -21.61 -3.61 15.01
CA PRO A 185 -22.99 -3.30 15.38
C PRO A 185 -23.37 -1.86 15.02
N GLU A 186 -24.65 -1.63 14.70
CA GLU A 186 -25.17 -0.30 14.37
C GLU A 186 -24.93 0.73 15.48
N ALA A 187 -25.05 0.31 16.75
CA ALA A 187 -24.75 1.17 17.89
C ALA A 187 -23.33 1.77 17.81
N VAL A 188 -22.36 1.00 17.29
CA VAL A 188 -20.98 1.45 17.15
C VAL A 188 -20.79 2.26 15.86
N THR A 189 -21.40 1.83 14.74
CA THR A 189 -21.22 2.50 13.43
C THR A 189 -22.05 3.76 13.28
N GLY A 190 -23.07 3.99 14.11
CA GLY A 190 -23.99 5.12 14.03
C GLY A 190 -24.80 5.17 12.73
N SER A 191 -24.81 4.07 11.97
CA SER A 191 -25.49 3.95 10.70
C SER A 191 -26.06 2.54 10.59
N ALA A 192 -27.37 2.44 10.36
CA ALA A 192 -27.98 1.24 9.82
C ALA A 192 -27.34 0.97 8.46
N ASP A 193 -26.30 0.14 8.39
CA ASP A 193 -25.76 -0.25 7.09
C ASP A 193 -26.77 -1.20 6.44
N THR A 194 -27.59 -0.65 5.55
CA THR A 194 -28.66 -1.38 4.85
C THR A 194 -28.13 -2.32 3.78
N ARG A 195 -26.80 -2.40 3.56
CA ARG A 195 -26.18 -3.25 2.53
C ARG A 195 -26.16 -4.74 2.91
N TYR A 196 -26.31 -5.05 4.20
CA TYR A 196 -26.45 -6.41 4.70
C TYR A 196 -27.83 -6.55 5.34
N SER A 197 -28.57 -7.61 5.00
CA SER A 197 -29.94 -7.82 5.48
C SER A 197 -30.05 -8.01 7.00
N ARG A 198 -28.93 -8.17 7.70
CA ARG A 198 -28.86 -8.54 9.12
C ARG A 198 -27.66 -7.85 9.78
N THR A 199 -27.93 -6.87 10.63
CA THR A 199 -26.91 -6.19 11.46
C THR A 199 -26.78 -6.89 12.81
N PRO A 200 -25.57 -7.18 13.31
CA PRO A 200 -25.41 -7.76 14.63
C PRO A 200 -25.81 -6.75 15.72
N GLU A 201 -26.53 -7.24 16.72
CA GLU A 201 -26.91 -6.47 17.89
C GLU A 201 -25.98 -6.78 19.07
N LEU A 202 -25.59 -5.76 19.83
CA LEU A 202 -24.73 -5.90 21.00
C LEU A 202 -25.56 -6.24 22.23
N VAL A 203 -25.38 -7.45 22.77
CA VAL A 203 -26.12 -7.95 23.94
C VAL A 203 -25.25 -8.14 25.18
N GLY A 204 -23.93 -8.17 25.03
CA GLY A 204 -22.98 -8.25 26.15
C GLY A 204 -21.77 -7.36 25.92
N ALA A 205 -21.52 -6.43 26.83
CA ALA A 205 -20.46 -5.45 26.72
C ALA A 205 -19.11 -5.93 27.26
N THR A 206 -18.04 -5.53 26.58
CA THR A 206 -16.66 -5.56 27.05
C THR A 206 -16.36 -4.29 27.86
N PRO A 207 -15.75 -4.39 29.06
CA PRO A 207 -15.29 -3.23 29.81
C PRO A 207 -14.35 -2.33 28.99
N SER A 208 -14.52 -1.01 29.07
CA SER A 208 -13.79 -0.06 28.23
C SER A 208 -12.27 -0.15 28.36
N GLU A 209 -11.74 -0.54 29.53
CA GLU A 209 -10.29 -0.69 29.73
C GLU A 209 -9.69 -1.87 28.96
N LYS A 210 -10.54 -2.83 28.52
CA LYS A 210 -10.13 -3.98 27.71
C LYS A 210 -10.22 -3.70 26.20
N ILE A 211 -10.74 -2.54 25.80
CA ILE A 211 -10.85 -2.11 24.40
C ILE A 211 -9.58 -1.36 24.00
N ASN A 212 -8.57 -2.14 23.60
CA ASN A 212 -7.23 -1.64 23.30
C ASN A 212 -6.86 -1.91 21.83
N PRO A 213 -6.80 -0.87 20.97
CA PRO A 213 -6.28 -1.01 19.62
C PRO A 213 -4.74 -1.12 19.64
N PRO A 214 -4.11 -1.50 18.51
CA PRO A 214 -2.66 -1.48 18.37
C PRO A 214 -2.05 -0.11 18.65
N SER A 215 -0.78 -0.09 19.08
CA SER A 215 -0.05 1.16 19.31
C SER A 215 -0.08 2.06 18.08
N ALA A 216 -0.29 3.36 18.30
CA ALA A 216 -0.39 4.39 17.27
C ALA A 216 -1.51 4.19 16.22
N TRP A 217 -2.46 3.27 16.44
CA TRP A 217 -3.55 3.02 15.50
C TRP A 217 -4.43 4.25 15.28
N THR A 218 -4.84 4.94 16.36
CA THR A 218 -5.55 6.23 16.32
C THR A 218 -4.69 7.36 15.76
N ALA A 219 -3.36 7.24 15.81
CA ALA A 219 -2.45 8.17 15.14
C ALA A 219 -2.31 7.87 13.63
N GLY A 220 -3.15 6.99 13.06
CA GLY A 220 -3.17 6.68 11.63
C GLY A 220 -1.99 5.81 11.19
N ALA A 221 -1.29 5.17 12.12
CA ALA A 221 -0.13 4.35 11.80
C ALA A 221 -0.48 3.28 10.76
N ARG A 222 0.37 3.21 9.72
CA ARG A 222 0.33 2.22 8.63
C ARG A 222 -1.00 2.13 7.89
N ALA A 223 -1.84 3.17 7.95
CA ALA A 223 -3.15 3.17 7.30
C ALA A 223 -3.05 3.06 5.77
N GLU A 224 -1.98 3.64 5.21
CA GLU A 224 -1.65 3.61 3.78
C GLU A 224 -1.01 2.30 3.31
N GLU A 225 -0.57 1.43 4.23
CA GLU A 225 0.06 0.15 3.89
C GLU A 225 -0.96 -0.95 3.57
N ASN A 226 -2.26 -0.69 3.80
CA ASN A 226 -3.30 -1.61 3.39
C ASN A 226 -3.32 -1.70 1.84
N ALA A 227 -3.11 -2.92 1.35
CA ALA A 227 -2.52 -3.22 0.05
C ALA A 227 -3.31 -2.71 -1.17
N SER A 228 -4.60 -2.42 -1.00
CA SER A 228 -5.49 -1.97 -2.07
C SER A 228 -5.47 -0.45 -2.30
N ILE A 229 -5.06 0.37 -1.32
CA ILE A 229 -5.31 1.82 -1.35
C ILE A 229 -4.28 2.58 -2.19
N PHE A 230 -3.05 2.09 -2.34
CA PHE A 230 -2.01 2.72 -3.17
C PHE A 230 -1.31 1.71 -4.07
N GLU A 231 -2.08 0.77 -4.62
CA GLU A 231 -1.55 -0.35 -5.40
C GLU A 231 -0.76 0.11 -6.64
N LYS A 232 0.28 -0.65 -6.98
CA LYS A 232 1.11 -0.38 -8.15
C LYS A 232 0.30 -0.60 -9.42
N GLY A 233 0.20 0.43 -10.25
CA GLY A 233 -0.51 0.38 -11.54
C GLY A 233 -1.78 1.23 -11.55
N GLN A 234 -2.33 1.53 -10.37
CA GLN A 234 -3.45 2.46 -10.20
C GLN A 234 -2.99 3.91 -10.34
N THR A 235 -3.76 4.67 -11.13
CA THR A 235 -3.56 6.10 -11.37
C THR A 235 -4.15 6.92 -10.23
N ARG A 236 -3.65 8.14 -10.08
CA ARG A 236 -4.14 9.10 -9.09
C ARG A 236 -5.65 9.37 -9.21
N ASP A 237 -6.19 9.36 -10.42
CA ASP A 237 -7.61 9.63 -10.68
C ASP A 237 -8.54 8.48 -10.31
N GLY A 238 -8.00 7.25 -10.16
CA GLY A 238 -8.79 6.08 -9.81
C GLY A 238 -9.11 5.96 -8.31
N TYR A 239 -8.60 6.86 -7.46
CA TYR A 239 -8.78 6.72 -6.02
C TYR A 239 -10.06 7.37 -5.52
N TRP A 240 -10.91 6.52 -4.94
CA TRP A 240 -12.17 6.88 -4.28
C TRP A 240 -12.05 8.10 -3.36
N PHE A 241 -10.96 8.23 -2.59
CA PHE A 241 -10.82 9.32 -1.64
C PHE A 241 -10.64 10.71 -2.28
N ARG A 242 -10.31 10.85 -3.57
CA ARG A 242 -10.36 12.17 -4.24
C ARG A 242 -11.78 12.62 -4.54
N THR A 243 -12.67 11.67 -4.80
CA THR A 243 -14.07 11.93 -5.15
C THR A 243 -14.96 12.00 -3.90
N TYR A 244 -14.67 11.16 -2.90
CA TYR A 244 -15.51 10.97 -1.72
C TYR A 244 -14.81 11.30 -0.39
N GLY A 245 -13.51 11.64 -0.43
CA GLY A 245 -12.78 12.06 0.76
C GLY A 245 -12.92 13.54 1.09
N SER A 246 -13.30 14.40 0.14
CA SER A 246 -13.54 15.82 0.42
C SER A 246 -14.64 16.03 1.47
N PRO A 247 -15.81 15.36 1.44
CA PRO A 247 -16.79 15.47 2.53
C PRO A 247 -16.27 15.00 3.90
N LEU A 248 -15.34 14.03 3.91
CA LEU A 248 -14.64 13.61 5.13
C LEU A 248 -13.59 14.62 5.57
N LEU A 249 -13.04 15.45 4.70
CA LEU A 249 -12.12 16.53 5.09
C LEU A 249 -12.91 17.80 5.45
N ASP A 250 -14.04 18.05 4.80
CA ASP A 250 -14.91 19.22 5.00
C ASP A 250 -15.69 19.12 6.32
N ARG A 251 -16.15 17.92 6.71
CA ARG A 251 -16.67 17.66 8.07
C ARG A 251 -15.64 18.01 9.16
N TRP A 252 -14.37 18.18 8.80
CA TRP A 252 -13.23 18.28 9.72
C TRP A 252 -12.53 19.64 9.69
N GLY A 253 -12.95 20.58 8.83
CA GLY A 253 -12.50 21.97 8.92
C GLY A 253 -12.75 22.56 10.32
N ASP A 254 -13.86 22.17 10.95
CA ASP A 254 -14.31 22.72 12.24
C ASP A 254 -13.61 22.10 13.48
N HIS A 255 -12.92 20.95 13.36
CA HIS A 255 -12.38 20.22 14.52
C HIS A 255 -10.89 20.44 14.81
N PHE A 256 -10.14 21.08 13.89
CA PHE A 256 -8.69 21.32 14.05
C PHE A 256 -8.30 22.78 14.24
N GLU A 257 -9.21 23.75 14.06
CA GLU A 257 -8.94 25.18 14.33
C GLU A 257 -8.86 25.52 15.84
N SER A 258 -9.13 24.57 16.74
CA SER A 258 -9.04 24.78 18.19
C SER A 258 -7.72 24.30 18.82
N THR A 259 -6.72 23.93 18.03
CA THR A 259 -5.40 23.54 18.54
C THR A 259 -4.28 24.20 17.73
N GLU A 260 -4.21 25.53 17.82
CA GLU A 260 -2.97 26.30 17.75
C GLU A 260 -2.84 27.18 19.00
#